data_AF-A0A164Z1X2-F1
#
_entry.id   AF-A0A164Z1X2-F1
#
_cell.length_a   1.000
_cell.length_b   1.000
_cell.length_c   1.000
_cell.angle_alpha   90.00
_cell.angle_beta   90.00
_cell.angle_gamma   90.00
#
_symmetry.space_group_name_H-M   'P 1'
#
loop_
_entity.id
_entity.type
_entity.pdbx_description
1 polymer ?
#
loop_
_entity_poly.entity_id
_entity_poly.type
_entity_poly.pdbx_seq_one_letter_code
_entity_poly.pdbx_strand_id
1 'polypeptide(L)'
;MPTTPIETRDNLTPVDSDAEEEFDHFVDRYYTRRNILIYDREGLLIGGLDQRGDFSVSSVYRWMEILFLFPKSGTWSIQSRNNGAIVSRALHTQFPTGSFYIVDQDSQKLSPSKKSRNYIFRCLIHKHRRPTHMDDDIFRRVRRRDRRCLITGQECDINLEESGAFESSMCVRIFPLMHPSNWSNHDIQHIFAGLADSPETFAQSMQSPANSFICQYLAATAFTQHWCAIDVDDDYRIVSFIKCENFNIPLDAHLRVDHLTDEDHRPSDALLRWHFNQALIRWMANDPTGQRDFITATDLASETHRSESAPDDPRFMREPGKSVFESYMAQQLLGCSFELGNEFQDRFRPPDNSDFVSRVNLAEAPQLDFDPSTAWIQEAPIPVTPSDTAEPARKKAQPLIFDEDSFFENWDKESAFNVDLVWTLPADPEDNAA
;
A
#
# COMPACT_ATOMS: atom_id res chain seq x y z
N MET A 1 36.05 -45.30 52.51
CA MET A 1 35.00 -45.10 51.50
C MET A 1 33.87 -44.34 52.17
N PRO A 2 33.56 -43.10 51.75
CA PRO A 2 32.36 -42.41 52.19
C PRO A 2 31.31 -42.36 51.09
N THR A 3 30.08 -42.58 51.54
CA THR A 3 28.76 -42.50 50.94
C THR A 3 28.42 -41.10 50.40
N THR A 4 27.82 -41.04 49.22
CA THR A 4 27.17 -39.84 48.65
C THR A 4 25.65 -40.04 48.66
N PRO A 5 24.83 -38.99 48.90
CA PRO A 5 23.41 -39.15 49.20
C PRO A 5 22.51 -39.12 47.97
N ILE A 6 21.31 -39.65 48.21
CA ILE A 6 20.15 -39.85 47.35
C ILE A 6 19.56 -38.50 46.89
N GLU A 7 19.39 -38.32 45.57
CA GLU A 7 18.54 -37.27 45.00
C GLU A 7 17.07 -37.71 45.01
N THR A 8 16.26 -36.91 45.68
CA THR A 8 14.79 -37.00 45.71
C THR A 8 14.18 -36.48 44.42
N ARG A 9 13.45 -37.37 43.76
CA ARG A 9 12.31 -37.09 42.88
C ARG A 9 11.23 -36.32 43.67
N ASP A 10 10.73 -35.23 43.10
CA ASP A 10 9.31 -34.90 42.93
C ASP A 10 9.12 -33.39 42.74
N ASN A 11 8.73 -32.98 41.53
CA ASN A 11 7.42 -32.38 41.27
C ASN A 11 7.36 -31.87 39.82
N LEU A 12 6.60 -32.63 39.04
CA LEU A 12 6.06 -32.23 37.75
C LEU A 12 5.16 -31.01 37.96
N THR A 13 5.62 -29.83 37.59
CA THR A 13 4.70 -28.79 37.12
C THR A 13 4.38 -29.11 35.67
N PRO A 14 3.09 -29.12 35.25
CA PRO A 14 2.76 -29.10 33.84
C PRO A 14 3.41 -27.83 33.28
N VAL A 15 4.32 -28.02 32.34
CA VAL A 15 4.62 -26.96 31.38
C VAL A 15 3.28 -26.70 30.70
N ASP A 16 2.69 -25.52 30.92
CA ASP A 16 1.59 -25.01 30.11
C ASP A 16 2.10 -24.99 28.65
N SER A 17 1.93 -26.12 27.97
CA SER A 17 2.16 -26.32 26.56
C SER A 17 0.86 -26.15 25.77
N ASP A 18 -0.04 -25.32 26.30
CA ASP A 18 -1.28 -24.92 25.63
C ASP A 18 -1.10 -23.51 25.02
N ALA A 19 0.10 -23.24 24.50
CA ALA A 19 0.19 -22.48 23.26
C ALA A 19 -0.34 -23.39 22.14
N GLU A 20 -1.62 -23.76 22.22
CA GLU A 20 -2.35 -24.11 21.02
C GLU A 20 -2.12 -22.92 20.10
N GLU A 21 -1.44 -23.17 18.97
CA GLU A 21 -1.38 -22.24 17.87
C GLU A 21 -2.83 -21.84 17.61
N GLU A 22 -3.23 -20.66 18.09
CA GLU A 22 -4.52 -20.06 17.79
C GLU A 22 -4.47 -19.79 16.29
N PHE A 23 -4.82 -20.82 15.54
CA PHE A 23 -4.69 -20.87 14.11
C PHE A 23 -5.78 -19.94 13.61
N ASP A 24 -5.38 -18.71 13.29
CA ASP A 24 -6.27 -17.61 12.98
C ASP A 24 -7.34 -18.06 11.96
N HIS A 25 -8.60 -18.02 12.40
CA HIS A 25 -9.76 -18.42 11.61
C HIS A 25 -9.87 -17.66 10.27
N PHE A 26 -9.28 -16.46 10.15
CA PHE A 26 -9.19 -15.73 8.88
C PHE A 26 -8.19 -16.37 7.92
N VAL A 27 -7.05 -16.86 8.42
CA VAL A 27 -6.05 -17.61 7.65
C VAL A 27 -6.65 -18.93 7.18
N ASP A 28 -7.36 -19.64 8.06
CA ASP A 28 -7.98 -20.93 7.73
C ASP A 28 -9.12 -20.78 6.71
N ARG A 29 -10.03 -19.80 6.92
CA ARG A 29 -11.09 -19.49 5.94
C ARG A 29 -10.50 -19.11 4.57
N TYR A 30 -9.31 -18.53 4.55
CA TYR A 30 -8.64 -18.19 3.31
C TYR A 30 -8.10 -19.43 2.57
N TYR A 31 -7.36 -20.31 3.25
CA TYR A 31 -6.83 -21.53 2.64
C TYR A 31 -7.92 -22.52 2.24
N THR A 32 -8.99 -22.65 3.04
CA THR A 32 -10.10 -23.58 2.78
C THR A 32 -10.93 -23.23 1.56
N ARG A 33 -10.90 -21.98 1.08
CA ARG A 33 -11.66 -21.53 -0.11
C ARG A 33 -10.93 -21.81 -1.42
N ARG A 34 -9.63 -22.09 -1.39
CA ARG A 34 -8.86 -22.35 -2.62
C ARG A 34 -9.32 -23.66 -3.26
N ASN A 35 -9.76 -23.57 -4.50
CA ASN A 35 -10.22 -24.70 -5.30
C ASN A 35 -9.35 -24.96 -6.54
N ILE A 36 -8.32 -24.13 -6.77
CA ILE A 36 -7.15 -24.44 -7.60
C ILE A 36 -5.98 -24.63 -6.62
N LEU A 37 -5.39 -25.80 -6.61
CA LEU A 37 -4.28 -26.15 -5.72
C LEU A 37 -3.07 -26.60 -6.54
N ILE A 38 -1.92 -25.96 -6.35
CA ILE A 38 -0.71 -26.20 -7.14
C ILE A 38 0.37 -26.76 -6.22
N TYR A 39 0.87 -27.94 -6.59
CA TYR A 39 1.85 -28.70 -5.83
C TYR A 39 3.18 -28.81 -6.57
N ASP A 40 4.26 -28.89 -5.80
CA ASP A 40 5.60 -29.18 -6.31
C ASP A 40 5.83 -30.69 -6.51
N ARG A 41 7.07 -31.07 -6.83
CA ARG A 41 7.48 -32.47 -7.01
C ARG A 41 7.33 -33.30 -5.74
N GLU A 42 7.62 -32.71 -4.59
CA GLU A 42 7.55 -33.33 -3.27
C GLU A 42 6.10 -33.49 -2.78
N GLY A 43 5.14 -32.86 -3.47
CA GLY A 43 3.73 -32.89 -3.12
C GLY A 43 3.34 -31.85 -2.07
N LEU A 44 4.19 -30.84 -1.84
CA LEU A 44 3.92 -29.69 -1.00
C LEU A 44 3.12 -28.65 -1.79
N LEU A 45 2.17 -27.99 -1.12
CA LEU A 45 1.39 -26.92 -1.73
C LEU A 45 2.28 -25.69 -1.88
N ILE A 46 2.46 -25.21 -3.10
CA ILE A 46 3.28 -24.01 -3.40
C ILE A 46 2.42 -22.80 -3.79
N GLY A 47 1.18 -23.03 -4.19
CA GLY A 47 0.23 -21.97 -4.49
C GLY A 47 -1.20 -22.47 -4.64
N GLY A 48 -2.14 -21.54 -4.67
CA GLY A 48 -3.53 -21.84 -4.95
C GLY A 48 -4.39 -20.60 -5.07
N LEU A 49 -5.57 -20.76 -5.66
CA LEU A 49 -6.52 -19.69 -5.95
C LEU A 49 -7.96 -20.15 -5.67
N ASP A 50 -8.84 -19.20 -5.41
CA ASP A 50 -10.30 -19.38 -5.38
C ASP A 50 -10.86 -18.99 -6.75
N GLN A 51 -10.99 -19.97 -7.66
CA GLN A 51 -11.61 -19.81 -8.97
C GLN A 51 -13.12 -19.63 -8.81
N ARG A 52 -13.64 -18.52 -9.34
CA ARG A 52 -15.07 -18.19 -9.29
C ARG A 52 -15.71 -17.98 -10.67
N GLY A 53 -15.01 -18.33 -11.75
CA GLY A 53 -15.42 -18.03 -13.12
C GLY A 53 -14.55 -16.97 -13.79
N ASP A 54 -13.64 -16.37 -13.05
CA ASP A 54 -12.92 -15.13 -13.35
C ASP A 54 -11.47 -15.34 -13.82
N PHE A 55 -10.90 -16.53 -13.61
CA PHE A 55 -9.51 -16.80 -13.98
C PHE A 55 -9.40 -17.67 -15.23
N SER A 56 -8.83 -17.10 -16.28
CA SER A 56 -8.50 -17.83 -17.50
C SER A 56 -7.24 -18.68 -17.34
N VAL A 57 -7.08 -19.69 -18.18
CA VAL A 57 -5.88 -20.52 -18.20
C VAL A 57 -4.64 -19.68 -18.50
N SER A 58 -4.71 -18.83 -19.52
CA SER A 58 -3.63 -17.92 -19.88
C SER A 58 -3.19 -17.02 -18.71
N SER A 59 -4.15 -16.48 -17.95
CA SER A 59 -3.85 -15.63 -16.78
C SER A 59 -3.10 -16.42 -15.70
N VAL A 60 -3.60 -17.62 -15.34
CA VAL A 60 -2.96 -18.45 -14.30
C VAL A 60 -1.54 -18.85 -14.70
N TYR A 61 -1.30 -19.25 -15.95
CA TYR A 61 0.05 -19.55 -16.43
C TYR A 61 0.98 -18.34 -16.32
N ARG A 62 0.51 -17.14 -16.72
CA ARG A 62 1.32 -15.92 -16.63
C ARG A 62 1.60 -15.54 -15.18
N TRP A 63 0.62 -15.64 -14.29
CA TRP A 63 0.79 -15.34 -12.86
C TRP A 63 1.77 -16.29 -12.18
N MET A 64 1.79 -17.57 -12.57
CA MET A 64 2.84 -18.49 -12.15
C MET A 64 4.22 -17.98 -12.59
N GLU A 65 4.38 -17.54 -13.85
CA GLU A 65 5.65 -16.98 -14.34
C GLU A 65 6.05 -15.69 -13.61
N ILE A 66 5.11 -14.91 -13.08
CA ILE A 66 5.39 -13.75 -12.22
C ILE A 66 5.97 -14.20 -10.86
N LEU A 67 5.39 -15.25 -10.27
CA LEU A 67 5.75 -15.70 -8.91
C LEU A 67 6.97 -16.62 -8.85
N PHE A 68 7.21 -17.42 -9.88
CA PHE A 68 8.17 -18.51 -9.83
C PHE A 68 9.17 -18.48 -10.97
N LEU A 69 10.36 -19.01 -10.71
CA LEU A 69 11.40 -19.24 -11.71
C LEU A 69 11.13 -20.57 -12.40
N PHE A 70 10.77 -20.49 -13.67
CA PHE A 70 10.60 -21.65 -14.54
C PHE A 70 11.72 -21.76 -15.56
N PRO A 71 11.94 -22.98 -16.10
CA PRO A 71 12.57 -23.15 -17.40
C PRO A 71 11.88 -22.30 -18.48
N LYS A 72 12.55 -22.08 -19.61
CA LYS A 72 12.08 -21.18 -20.70
C LYS A 72 10.58 -21.37 -21.00
N SER A 73 9.86 -20.27 -21.23
CA SER A 73 8.41 -20.33 -21.52
C SER A 73 8.09 -21.32 -22.63
N GLY A 74 7.07 -22.16 -22.40
CA GLY A 74 6.70 -23.24 -23.31
C GLY A 74 7.41 -24.59 -23.06
N THR A 75 8.35 -24.67 -22.12
CA THR A 75 8.98 -25.95 -21.72
C THR A 75 8.39 -26.54 -20.44
N TRP A 76 7.31 -25.97 -19.93
CA TRP A 76 6.61 -26.45 -18.74
C TRP A 76 5.10 -26.32 -18.91
N SER A 77 4.36 -27.20 -18.24
CA SER A 77 2.90 -27.27 -18.27
C SER A 77 2.33 -27.55 -16.89
N ILE A 78 1.05 -27.25 -16.71
CA ILE A 78 0.28 -27.60 -15.53
C ILE A 78 -0.50 -28.88 -15.81
N GLN A 79 -0.35 -29.89 -14.96
CA GLN A 79 -0.96 -31.20 -15.11
C GLN A 79 -1.91 -31.50 -13.95
N SER A 80 -3.12 -31.98 -14.23
CA SER A 80 -4.04 -32.42 -13.18
C SER A 80 -3.50 -33.63 -12.43
N ARG A 81 -3.55 -33.59 -11.08
CA ARG A 81 -3.16 -34.71 -10.21
C ARG A 81 -4.13 -35.90 -10.32
N ASN A 82 -5.38 -35.65 -10.68
CA ASN A 82 -6.44 -36.67 -10.63
C ASN A 82 -6.42 -37.58 -11.85
N ASN A 83 -6.21 -37.02 -13.04
CA ASN A 83 -6.30 -37.76 -14.31
C ASN A 83 -5.05 -37.62 -15.20
N GLY A 84 -4.03 -36.88 -14.78
CA GLY A 84 -2.81 -36.67 -15.55
C GLY A 84 -2.99 -35.78 -16.79
N ALA A 85 -4.17 -35.19 -17.00
CA ALA A 85 -4.42 -34.34 -18.16
C ALA A 85 -3.64 -33.03 -18.06
N ILE A 86 -3.02 -32.63 -19.17
CA ILE A 86 -2.35 -31.33 -19.29
C ILE A 86 -3.40 -30.24 -19.48
N VAL A 87 -3.32 -29.18 -18.69
CA VAL A 87 -4.13 -27.98 -18.85
C VAL A 87 -3.59 -27.20 -20.03
N SER A 88 -4.24 -27.33 -21.19
CA SER A 88 -3.85 -26.63 -22.43
C SER A 88 -3.84 -25.11 -22.22
N ARG A 89 -2.79 -24.42 -22.70
CA ARG A 89 -2.62 -22.96 -22.63
C ARG A 89 -3.59 -22.17 -23.54
N ALA A 90 -4.81 -22.67 -23.73
CA ALA A 90 -5.82 -22.04 -24.58
C ALA A 90 -6.21 -20.67 -24.03
N LEU A 91 -6.26 -19.67 -24.92
CA LEU A 91 -6.68 -18.32 -24.59
C LEU A 91 -8.17 -18.31 -24.20
N HIS A 92 -8.53 -17.50 -23.21
CA HIS A 92 -9.92 -17.28 -22.74
C HIS A 92 -10.68 -18.52 -22.21
N THR A 93 -10.03 -19.68 -22.10
CA THR A 93 -10.64 -20.83 -21.44
C THR A 93 -10.52 -20.66 -19.93
N GLN A 94 -11.58 -20.92 -19.17
CA GLN A 94 -11.53 -20.88 -17.71
C GLN A 94 -10.55 -21.94 -17.17
N PHE A 95 -9.73 -21.58 -16.19
CA PHE A 95 -8.84 -22.53 -15.54
C PHE A 95 -9.65 -23.53 -14.69
N PRO A 96 -9.48 -24.86 -14.87
CA PRO A 96 -10.26 -25.85 -14.16
C PRO A 96 -9.95 -25.88 -12.67
N THR A 97 -10.96 -26.14 -11.84
CA THR A 97 -10.75 -26.40 -10.41
C THR A 97 -10.12 -27.78 -10.19
N GLY A 98 -9.32 -27.92 -9.14
CA GLY A 98 -8.73 -29.18 -8.72
C GLY A 98 -7.31 -29.01 -8.21
N SER A 99 -6.61 -30.14 -8.16
CA SER A 99 -5.22 -30.22 -7.71
C SER A 99 -4.30 -30.48 -8.89
N PHE A 100 -3.17 -29.77 -8.96
CA PHE A 100 -2.28 -29.76 -10.11
C PHE A 100 -0.81 -29.90 -9.70
N TYR A 101 -0.02 -30.50 -10.59
CA TYR A 101 1.43 -30.45 -10.57
C TYR A 101 1.93 -29.53 -11.68
N ILE A 102 3.14 -29.01 -11.50
CA ILE A 102 3.90 -28.38 -12.57
C ILE A 102 4.83 -29.45 -13.14
N VAL A 103 4.83 -29.60 -14.46
CA VAL A 103 5.66 -30.59 -15.16
C VAL A 103 6.47 -29.95 -16.28
N ASP A 104 7.60 -30.54 -16.63
CA ASP A 104 8.36 -30.17 -17.83
C ASP A 104 7.82 -30.87 -19.11
N GLN A 105 8.57 -30.75 -20.22
CA GLN A 105 8.25 -31.39 -21.49
C GLN A 105 8.25 -32.92 -21.43
N ASP A 106 9.03 -33.49 -20.53
CA ASP A 106 9.16 -34.94 -20.32
C ASP A 106 8.17 -35.45 -19.25
N SER A 107 7.20 -34.61 -18.86
CA SER A 107 6.22 -34.86 -17.80
C SER A 107 6.84 -35.13 -16.42
N GLN A 108 8.08 -34.68 -16.19
CA GLN A 108 8.70 -34.74 -14.86
C GLN A 108 8.19 -33.58 -14.02
N LYS A 109 7.83 -33.86 -12.77
CA LYS A 109 7.33 -32.85 -11.84
C LYS A 109 8.45 -31.89 -11.45
N LEU A 110 8.11 -30.61 -11.37
CA LEU A 110 9.00 -29.51 -11.06
C LEU A 110 8.74 -28.95 -9.66
N SER A 111 9.80 -28.43 -9.04
CA SER A 111 9.74 -27.66 -7.79
C SER A 111 10.36 -26.29 -8.03
N PRO A 112 9.61 -25.35 -8.63
CA PRO A 112 10.16 -24.07 -9.03
C PRO A 112 10.43 -23.18 -7.81
N SER A 113 11.54 -22.44 -7.84
CA SER A 113 11.88 -21.47 -6.80
C SER A 113 11.03 -20.21 -6.93
N LYS A 114 10.53 -19.67 -5.81
CA LYS A 114 9.87 -18.35 -5.79
C LYS A 114 10.84 -17.24 -6.23
N LYS A 115 10.38 -16.32 -7.08
CA LYS A 115 11.13 -15.12 -7.55
C LYS A 115 11.27 -14.09 -6.43
N SER A 116 10.14 -13.68 -5.86
CA SER A 116 10.08 -12.79 -4.70
C SER A 116 9.59 -13.56 -3.49
N ARG A 117 10.17 -13.26 -2.32
CA ARG A 117 9.81 -13.91 -1.05
C ARG A 117 8.99 -13.02 -0.13
N ASN A 118 9.11 -11.70 -0.25
CA ASN A 118 8.65 -10.81 0.80
C ASN A 118 7.48 -9.94 0.31
N TYR A 119 6.40 -10.00 1.06
CA TYR A 119 5.31 -9.05 0.98
C TYR A 119 5.75 -7.73 1.64
N ILE A 120 5.53 -6.61 0.97
CA ILE A 120 5.78 -5.27 1.55
C ILE A 120 4.50 -4.78 2.20
N PHE A 121 4.54 -4.58 3.52
CA PHE A 121 3.41 -4.06 4.28
C PHE A 121 3.10 -2.62 3.89
N ARG A 122 1.81 -2.28 3.94
CA ARG A 122 1.31 -0.96 3.56
C ARG A 122 0.52 -0.41 4.71
N CYS A 123 0.62 0.89 4.91
CA CYS A 123 -0.33 1.59 5.74
C CYS A 123 -1.69 1.63 5.07
N LEU A 124 -2.71 1.33 5.85
CA LEU A 124 -4.08 1.25 5.37
C LEU A 124 -4.65 2.66 5.23
N ILE A 125 -5.51 2.84 4.23
CA ILE A 125 -6.31 4.05 4.10
C ILE A 125 -7.30 4.08 5.25
N HIS A 126 -7.30 5.16 6.02
CA HIS A 126 -8.22 5.36 7.13
C HIS A 126 -8.90 6.72 7.03
N LYS A 127 -10.22 6.72 7.23
CA LYS A 127 -11.09 7.92 7.13
C LYS A 127 -10.76 9.04 8.13
N HIS A 128 -10.03 8.73 9.21
CA HIS A 128 -9.66 9.68 10.26
C HIS A 128 -8.21 10.14 10.17
N ARG A 129 -7.47 9.74 9.13
CA ARG A 129 -6.13 10.25 8.88
C ARG A 129 -6.20 11.74 8.52
N ARG A 130 -5.39 12.55 9.19
CA ARG A 130 -5.16 13.94 8.80
C ARG A 130 -4.25 13.95 7.57
N PRO A 131 -4.68 14.50 6.42
CA PRO A 131 -3.80 14.66 5.28
C PRO A 131 -2.70 15.68 5.60
N THR A 132 -1.51 15.44 5.07
CA THR A 132 -0.41 16.43 5.08
C THR A 132 -0.57 17.39 3.91
N HIS A 133 0.13 18.53 3.91
CA HIS A 133 0.10 19.44 2.75
C HIS A 133 0.50 18.73 1.44
N MET A 134 1.46 17.81 1.52
CA MET A 134 1.89 17.01 0.37
C MET A 134 0.82 16.03 -0.11
N ASP A 135 0.04 15.46 0.81
CA ASP A 135 -1.12 14.62 0.47
C ASP A 135 -2.19 15.44 -0.26
N ASP A 136 -2.46 16.67 0.20
CA ASP A 136 -3.40 17.57 -0.46
C ASP A 136 -2.94 17.96 -1.87
N ASP A 137 -1.67 18.27 -2.04
CA ASP A 137 -1.11 18.64 -3.34
C ASP A 137 -1.13 17.50 -4.34
N ILE A 138 -0.76 16.28 -3.91
CA ILE A 138 -0.90 15.12 -4.80
C ILE A 138 -2.36 14.82 -5.09
N PHE A 139 -3.25 14.90 -4.09
CA PHE A 139 -4.68 14.70 -4.27
C PHE A 139 -5.26 15.69 -5.28
N ARG A 140 -4.97 16.99 -5.18
CA ARG A 140 -5.42 18.01 -6.14
C ARG A 140 -4.92 17.73 -7.56
N ARG A 141 -3.64 17.39 -7.71
CA ARG A 141 -3.04 17.08 -9.04
C ARG A 141 -3.71 15.85 -9.67
N VAL A 142 -3.80 14.76 -8.91
CA VAL A 142 -4.36 13.48 -9.36
C VAL A 142 -5.86 13.60 -9.62
N ARG A 143 -6.61 14.34 -8.79
CA ARG A 143 -8.03 14.60 -9.00
C ARG A 143 -8.32 15.40 -10.28
N ARG A 144 -7.52 16.41 -10.59
CA ARG A 144 -7.65 17.17 -11.85
C ARG A 144 -7.37 16.30 -13.07
N ARG A 145 -6.40 15.38 -12.95
CA ARG A 145 -6.04 14.41 -13.99
C ARG A 145 -7.17 13.39 -14.20
N ASP A 146 -7.56 12.68 -13.14
CA ASP A 146 -8.44 11.52 -13.22
C ASP A 146 -9.91 11.90 -13.35
N ARG A 147 -10.37 12.93 -12.63
CA ARG A 147 -11.76 13.44 -12.60
C ARG A 147 -12.85 12.43 -12.20
N ARG A 148 -12.51 11.16 -12.03
CA ARG A 148 -13.38 10.05 -11.66
C ARG A 148 -12.55 8.97 -10.95
N CYS A 149 -13.22 8.05 -10.29
CA CYS A 149 -12.55 6.86 -9.78
C CYS A 149 -12.07 5.99 -10.94
N LEU A 150 -10.78 5.68 -10.99
CA LEU A 150 -10.23 4.88 -12.10
C LEU A 150 -10.63 3.40 -12.05
N ILE A 151 -11.04 2.89 -10.88
CA ILE A 151 -11.52 1.51 -10.69
C ILE A 151 -13.01 1.38 -11.06
N THR A 152 -13.88 2.18 -10.46
CA THR A 152 -15.34 2.04 -10.63
C THR A 152 -15.85 2.84 -11.84
N GLY A 153 -15.19 3.95 -12.17
CA GLY A 153 -15.62 4.91 -13.18
C GLY A 153 -16.60 5.95 -12.68
N GLN A 154 -17.03 5.87 -11.43
CA GLN A 154 -17.92 6.86 -10.85
C GLN A 154 -17.23 8.22 -10.79
N GLU A 155 -17.94 9.27 -11.20
CA GLU A 155 -17.44 10.63 -11.18
C GLU A 155 -17.09 11.05 -9.74
N CYS A 156 -15.97 11.76 -9.61
CA CYS A 156 -15.58 12.35 -8.35
C CYS A 156 -16.20 13.75 -8.34
N ASP A 157 -17.29 13.94 -7.57
CA ASP A 157 -17.96 15.23 -7.46
C ASP A 157 -16.93 16.33 -7.22
N ILE A 158 -16.77 17.25 -8.18
CA ILE A 158 -15.66 18.21 -8.23
C ILE A 158 -15.87 19.34 -7.19
N ASN A 159 -17.11 19.54 -6.74
CA ASN A 159 -17.51 20.60 -5.82
C ASN A 159 -17.95 20.02 -4.46
N LEU A 160 -16.97 19.76 -3.59
CA LEU A 160 -17.23 19.28 -2.22
C LEU A 160 -17.88 20.35 -1.33
N GLU A 161 -17.55 21.62 -1.53
CA GLU A 161 -18.03 22.73 -0.69
C GLU A 161 -19.53 23.00 -0.85
N GLU A 162 -20.11 22.68 -2.00
CA GLU A 162 -21.53 22.96 -2.30
C GLU A 162 -22.47 21.81 -1.90
N SER A 163 -21.96 20.58 -1.77
CA SER A 163 -22.78 19.37 -1.62
C SER A 163 -22.85 18.83 -0.19
N GLY A 164 -21.99 19.28 0.72
CA GLY A 164 -21.94 18.82 2.11
C GLY A 164 -21.67 17.31 2.27
N ALA A 165 -21.26 16.63 1.18
CA ALA A 165 -20.97 15.22 1.16
C ALA A 165 -19.51 14.96 1.54
N PHE A 166 -19.29 14.07 2.50
CA PHE A 166 -17.97 13.58 2.88
C PHE A 166 -17.19 13.07 1.66
N GLU A 167 -15.87 13.24 1.69
CA GLU A 167 -14.90 12.79 0.68
C GLU A 167 -15.06 11.29 0.38
N SER A 168 -15.93 10.96 -0.58
CA SER A 168 -16.09 9.58 -1.06
C SER A 168 -14.91 9.14 -1.92
N SER A 169 -14.03 10.07 -2.31
CA SER A 169 -12.89 9.87 -3.19
C SER A 169 -11.58 10.07 -2.43
N MET A 170 -10.63 9.15 -2.64
CA MET A 170 -9.33 9.06 -2.02
C MET A 170 -8.26 9.06 -3.11
N CYS A 171 -7.12 9.71 -2.86
CA CYS A 171 -5.92 9.51 -3.67
C CYS A 171 -5.17 8.29 -3.12
N VAL A 172 -5.16 7.21 -3.91
CA VAL A 172 -4.49 5.97 -3.54
C VAL A 172 -3.10 5.94 -4.13
N ARG A 173 -2.12 5.49 -3.35
CA ARG A 173 -0.77 5.24 -3.85
C ARG A 173 -0.70 3.83 -4.44
N ILE A 174 0.09 3.65 -5.49
CA ILE A 174 0.33 2.34 -6.12
C ILE A 174 1.42 1.61 -5.35
N PHE A 175 2.58 2.24 -5.22
CA PHE A 175 3.72 1.81 -4.42
C PHE A 175 3.68 2.52 -3.04
N PRO A 176 3.89 1.80 -1.92
CA PRO A 176 3.89 2.42 -0.60
C PRO A 176 5.02 3.46 -0.46
N LEU A 177 4.83 4.47 0.39
CA LEU A 177 5.92 5.39 0.70
C LEU A 177 7.04 4.64 1.42
N MET A 178 8.28 4.96 1.04
CA MET A 178 9.47 4.27 1.52
C MET A 178 10.57 5.29 1.77
N HIS A 179 11.44 5.05 2.76
CA HIS A 179 12.54 5.97 3.04
C HIS A 179 13.55 5.99 1.86
N PRO A 180 14.09 7.16 1.44
CA PRO A 180 15.00 7.27 0.29
C PRO A 180 16.26 6.39 0.37
N SER A 181 16.72 6.02 1.57
CA SER A 181 17.86 5.08 1.73
C SER A 181 17.63 3.72 1.09
N ASN A 182 16.37 3.33 0.88
CA ASN A 182 16.01 2.09 0.18
C ASN A 182 16.35 2.12 -1.31
N TRP A 183 16.70 3.29 -1.87
CA TRP A 183 17.19 3.38 -3.25
C TRP A 183 18.44 2.51 -3.50
N SER A 184 19.22 2.21 -2.46
CA SER A 184 20.37 1.29 -2.57
C SER A 184 19.97 -0.16 -2.90
N ASN A 185 18.70 -0.53 -2.75
CA ASN A 185 18.19 -1.85 -3.09
C ASN A 185 17.99 -1.98 -4.60
N HIS A 186 18.71 -2.91 -5.23
CA HIS A 186 18.65 -3.17 -6.66
C HIS A 186 17.24 -3.54 -7.16
N ASP A 187 16.43 -4.22 -6.35
CA ASP A 187 15.04 -4.55 -6.73
C ASP A 187 14.18 -3.28 -6.80
N ILE A 188 14.40 -2.32 -5.89
CA ILE A 188 13.72 -1.02 -5.90
C ILE A 188 14.15 -0.20 -7.12
N GLN A 189 15.45 -0.16 -7.42
CA GLN A 189 15.97 0.51 -8.62
C GLN A 189 15.36 -0.07 -9.89
N HIS A 190 15.22 -1.39 -9.97
CA HIS A 190 14.59 -2.06 -11.11
C HIS A 190 13.10 -1.70 -11.24
N ILE A 191 12.36 -1.60 -10.13
CA ILE A 191 10.94 -1.21 -10.14
C ILE A 191 10.76 0.23 -10.62
N PHE A 192 11.66 1.13 -10.22
CA PHE A 192 11.62 2.56 -10.55
C PHE A 192 12.45 2.92 -11.80
N ALA A 193 12.89 1.94 -12.57
CA ALA A 193 13.62 2.19 -13.80
C ALA A 193 12.78 3.06 -14.76
N GLY A 194 13.33 4.20 -15.16
CA GLY A 194 12.65 5.20 -15.99
C GLY A 194 11.79 6.21 -15.22
N LEU A 195 11.56 6.01 -13.92
CA LEU A 195 10.92 6.99 -13.03
C LEU A 195 11.94 7.74 -12.18
N ALA A 196 12.99 7.05 -11.74
CA ALA A 196 14.06 7.59 -10.91
C ALA A 196 15.43 7.02 -11.29
N ASP A 197 16.47 7.79 -11.02
CA ASP A 197 17.88 7.49 -11.23
C ASP A 197 18.76 7.80 -10.01
N SER A 198 18.20 8.47 -8.99
CA SER A 198 18.87 8.86 -7.76
C SER A 198 17.91 8.74 -6.55
N PRO A 199 18.43 8.75 -5.30
CA PRO A 199 17.59 8.80 -4.11
C PRO A 199 16.63 10.00 -4.09
N GLU A 200 17.04 11.14 -4.63
CA GLU A 200 16.24 12.37 -4.71
C GLU A 200 15.10 12.23 -5.71
N THR A 201 15.38 11.75 -6.93
CA THR A 201 14.34 11.51 -7.96
C THR A 201 13.41 10.36 -7.57
N PHE A 202 13.88 9.40 -6.77
CA PHE A 202 13.06 8.37 -6.13
C PHE A 202 12.08 8.95 -5.12
N ALA A 203 12.55 9.84 -4.22
CA ALA A 203 11.69 10.55 -3.28
C ALA A 203 10.58 11.36 -3.98
N GLN A 204 10.95 12.06 -5.06
CA GLN A 204 10.00 12.79 -5.90
C GLN A 204 9.00 11.86 -6.58
N SER A 205 9.47 10.73 -7.13
CA SER A 205 8.62 9.73 -7.79
C SER A 205 7.57 9.14 -6.85
N MET A 206 7.91 8.89 -5.59
CA MET A 206 6.97 8.42 -4.58
C MET A 206 5.82 9.40 -4.31
N GLN A 207 6.05 10.70 -4.53
CA GLN A 207 5.09 11.79 -4.38
C GLN A 207 4.53 12.31 -5.72
N SER A 208 4.71 11.54 -6.80
CA SER A 208 4.26 11.90 -8.13
C SER A 208 2.86 11.36 -8.45
N PRO A 209 2.13 11.99 -9.39
CA PRO A 209 0.92 11.41 -9.96
C PRO A 209 1.14 10.02 -10.57
N ALA A 210 2.34 9.69 -11.07
CA ALA A 210 2.63 8.36 -11.61
C ALA A 210 2.53 7.26 -10.56
N ASN A 211 2.74 7.57 -9.27
CA ASN A 211 2.56 6.65 -8.15
C ASN A 211 1.15 6.71 -7.54
N SER A 212 0.19 7.42 -8.14
CA SER A 212 -1.11 7.65 -7.49
C SER A 212 -2.29 7.72 -8.47
N PHE A 213 -3.50 7.42 -7.98
CA PHE A 213 -4.74 7.65 -8.73
C PHE A 213 -5.95 7.86 -7.81
N ILE A 214 -7.03 8.44 -8.32
CA ILE A 214 -8.27 8.60 -7.56
C ILE A 214 -9.09 7.31 -7.54
N CYS A 215 -9.53 6.94 -6.35
CA CYS A 215 -10.48 5.87 -6.10
C CYS A 215 -11.60 6.31 -5.17
N GLN A 216 -12.74 5.62 -5.25
CA GLN A 216 -13.71 5.71 -4.16
C GLN A 216 -13.19 4.98 -2.92
N TYR A 217 -13.61 5.40 -1.73
CA TYR A 217 -13.13 4.85 -0.46
C TYR A 217 -13.12 3.31 -0.42
N LEU A 218 -14.23 2.66 -0.78
CA LEU A 218 -14.32 1.20 -0.73
C LEU A 218 -13.39 0.50 -1.76
N ALA A 219 -13.33 1.01 -2.99
CA ALA A 219 -12.40 0.52 -4.00
C ALA A 219 -10.92 0.78 -3.60
N ALA A 220 -10.66 1.91 -2.94
CA ALA A 220 -9.36 2.29 -2.42
C ALA A 220 -8.89 1.34 -1.31
N THR A 221 -9.79 0.97 -0.40
CA THR A 221 -9.54 -0.05 0.64
C THR A 221 -9.23 -1.40 -0.01
N ALA A 222 -10.05 -1.85 -0.95
CA ALA A 222 -9.84 -3.12 -1.65
C ALA A 222 -8.50 -3.15 -2.40
N PHE A 223 -8.14 -2.07 -3.09
CA PHE A 223 -6.87 -1.95 -3.79
C PHE A 223 -5.68 -1.97 -2.81
N THR A 224 -5.71 -1.13 -1.77
CA THR A 224 -4.59 -1.02 -0.80
C THR A 224 -4.37 -2.32 -0.02
N GLN A 225 -5.45 -3.05 0.26
CA GLN A 225 -5.40 -4.36 0.89
C GLN A 225 -5.23 -5.50 -0.14
N HIS A 226 -4.83 -5.21 -1.39
CA HIS A 226 -4.64 -6.21 -2.44
C HIS A 226 -5.81 -7.18 -2.64
N TRP A 227 -7.03 -6.85 -2.17
CA TRP A 227 -8.25 -7.63 -2.39
C TRP A 227 -8.62 -7.65 -3.86
N CYS A 228 -8.25 -6.56 -4.55
CA CYS A 228 -8.10 -6.51 -5.99
C CYS A 228 -6.75 -5.92 -6.36
N ALA A 229 -6.28 -6.21 -7.56
CA ALA A 229 -5.13 -5.54 -8.18
C ALA A 229 -5.34 -5.38 -9.68
N ILE A 230 -4.48 -4.60 -10.32
CA ILE A 230 -4.60 -4.24 -11.74
C ILE A 230 -3.52 -4.99 -12.51
N ASP A 231 -3.93 -5.78 -13.48
CA ASP A 231 -3.06 -6.54 -14.35
C ASP A 231 -2.83 -5.79 -15.65
N VAL A 232 -1.76 -4.98 -15.69
CA VAL A 232 -1.42 -4.13 -16.84
C VAL A 232 -1.22 -4.95 -18.11
N ASP A 233 -0.69 -6.17 -17.99
CA ASP A 233 -0.40 -7.03 -19.14
C ASP A 233 -1.63 -7.80 -19.64
N ASP A 234 -2.80 -7.57 -19.02
CA ASP A 234 -4.11 -8.10 -19.39
C ASP A 234 -5.08 -6.93 -19.64
N ASP A 235 -4.64 -5.95 -20.44
CA ASP A 235 -5.42 -4.75 -20.79
C ASP A 235 -5.87 -3.92 -19.57
N TYR A 236 -5.03 -3.87 -18.52
CA TYR A 236 -5.37 -3.26 -17.23
C TYR A 236 -6.58 -3.89 -16.52
N ARG A 237 -6.84 -5.19 -16.75
CA ARG A 237 -7.92 -5.90 -16.07
C ARG A 237 -7.75 -5.83 -14.55
N ILE A 238 -8.84 -5.51 -13.86
CA ILE A 238 -8.91 -5.52 -12.41
C ILE A 238 -9.23 -6.95 -11.97
N VAL A 239 -8.27 -7.58 -11.32
CA VAL A 239 -8.36 -8.94 -10.81
C VAL A 239 -8.78 -8.87 -9.35
N SER A 240 -9.94 -9.44 -9.02
CA SER A 240 -10.38 -9.58 -7.64
C SER A 240 -9.95 -10.93 -7.08
N PHE A 241 -9.24 -10.95 -5.96
CA PHE A 241 -8.79 -12.20 -5.32
C PHE A 241 -9.80 -12.69 -4.28
N ILE A 242 -10.57 -11.79 -3.69
CA ILE A 242 -11.70 -12.10 -2.81
C ILE A 242 -13.01 -11.65 -3.44
N LYS A 243 -14.15 -12.03 -2.84
CA LYS A 243 -15.45 -11.52 -3.23
C LYS A 243 -15.53 -10.03 -2.91
N CYS A 244 -15.56 -9.22 -3.96
CA CYS A 244 -15.56 -7.76 -3.85
C CYS A 244 -16.94 -7.12 -4.09
N GLU A 245 -18.04 -7.86 -3.93
CA GLU A 245 -19.41 -7.42 -4.24
C GLU A 245 -19.78 -6.10 -3.54
N ASN A 246 -19.23 -5.83 -2.36
CA ASN A 246 -19.51 -4.64 -1.57
C ASN A 246 -18.62 -3.43 -1.91
N PHE A 247 -17.62 -3.56 -2.80
CA PHE A 247 -16.66 -2.48 -3.11
C PHE A 247 -16.98 -1.71 -4.39
N ASN A 248 -18.15 -1.98 -5.01
CA ASN A 248 -18.59 -1.35 -6.26
C ASN A 248 -17.61 -1.52 -7.44
N ILE A 249 -16.77 -2.56 -7.40
CA ILE A 249 -15.87 -2.90 -8.51
C ILE A 249 -16.71 -3.68 -9.54
N PRO A 250 -16.86 -3.20 -10.78
CA PRO A 250 -17.62 -3.92 -11.79
C PRO A 250 -17.02 -5.29 -12.09
N LEU A 251 -17.88 -6.23 -12.53
CA LEU A 251 -17.41 -7.48 -13.12
C LEU A 251 -16.65 -7.16 -14.41
N ASP A 252 -15.53 -7.84 -14.65
CA ASP A 252 -14.65 -7.60 -15.82
C ASP A 252 -14.21 -6.14 -15.96
N ALA A 253 -14.02 -5.45 -14.83
CA ALA A 253 -13.54 -4.07 -14.82
C ALA A 253 -12.09 -3.99 -15.31
N HIS A 254 -11.78 -2.88 -15.97
CA HIS A 254 -10.42 -2.50 -16.37
C HIS A 254 -10.12 -1.12 -15.78
N LEU A 255 -8.87 -0.86 -15.43
CA LEU A 255 -8.46 0.47 -14.96
C LEU A 255 -8.70 1.48 -16.08
N ARG A 256 -9.44 2.55 -15.78
CA ARG A 256 -9.88 3.52 -16.79
C ARG A 256 -8.78 4.54 -17.10
N VAL A 257 -7.82 4.13 -17.93
CA VAL A 257 -6.69 4.98 -18.35
C VAL A 257 -6.84 5.58 -19.74
N ASP A 258 -7.88 5.22 -20.50
CA ASP A 258 -8.06 5.61 -21.92
C ASP A 258 -8.07 7.13 -22.16
N HIS A 259 -8.53 7.90 -21.17
CA HIS A 259 -8.59 9.36 -21.23
C HIS A 259 -7.26 10.04 -20.83
N LEU A 260 -6.28 9.26 -20.34
CA LEU A 260 -4.97 9.71 -19.92
C LEU A 260 -3.98 9.51 -21.07
N THR A 261 -3.99 10.44 -22.02
CA THR A 261 -3.16 10.38 -23.24
C THR A 261 -1.68 10.70 -23.01
N ASP A 262 -1.35 11.23 -21.83
CA ASP A 262 0.01 11.60 -21.45
C ASP A 262 0.62 10.48 -20.60
N GLU A 263 1.57 9.75 -21.18
CA GLU A 263 2.21 8.61 -20.52
C GLU A 263 3.01 9.02 -19.28
N ASP A 264 3.58 10.24 -19.26
CA ASP A 264 4.36 10.73 -18.12
C ASP A 264 3.47 11.10 -16.93
N HIS A 265 2.17 11.26 -17.18
CA HIS A 265 1.21 11.69 -16.17
C HIS A 265 0.23 10.58 -15.76
N ARG A 266 0.13 9.45 -16.47
CA ARG A 266 -0.76 8.33 -16.09
C ARG A 266 -0.16 7.49 -14.94
N PRO A 267 -0.99 6.69 -14.23
CA PRO A 267 -0.47 5.68 -13.29
C PRO A 267 0.61 4.82 -13.95
N SER A 268 1.76 4.66 -13.29
CA SER A 268 2.91 3.95 -13.84
C SER A 268 2.64 2.46 -13.95
N ASP A 269 2.86 1.91 -15.14
CA ASP A 269 2.75 0.47 -15.40
C ASP A 269 3.74 -0.36 -14.59
N ALA A 270 4.95 0.16 -14.36
CA ALA A 270 5.96 -0.53 -13.57
C ALA A 270 5.50 -0.69 -12.11
N LEU A 271 4.94 0.37 -11.53
CA LEU A 271 4.41 0.35 -10.17
C LEU A 271 3.14 -0.51 -10.07
N LEU A 272 2.27 -0.47 -11.08
CA LEU A 272 1.08 -1.32 -11.13
C LEU A 272 1.45 -2.80 -11.23
N ARG A 273 2.43 -3.18 -12.08
CA ARG A 273 2.97 -4.54 -12.15
C ARG A 273 3.57 -4.98 -10.81
N TRP A 274 4.28 -4.10 -10.13
CA TRP A 274 4.80 -4.39 -8.80
C TRP A 274 3.65 -4.64 -7.80
N HIS A 275 2.63 -3.78 -7.76
CA HIS A 275 1.47 -3.95 -6.88
C HIS A 275 0.71 -5.25 -7.19
N PHE A 276 0.57 -5.58 -8.47
CA PHE A 276 -0.03 -6.83 -8.91
C PHE A 276 0.77 -8.05 -8.41
N ASN A 277 2.10 -8.00 -8.48
CA ASN A 277 2.97 -9.05 -7.94
C ASN A 277 2.77 -9.22 -6.42
N GLN A 278 2.69 -8.13 -5.65
CA GLN A 278 2.39 -8.19 -4.21
C GLN A 278 1.04 -8.86 -3.92
N ALA A 279 0.03 -8.57 -4.74
CA ALA A 279 -1.26 -9.25 -4.65
C ALA A 279 -1.15 -10.75 -4.95
N LEU A 280 -0.38 -11.15 -5.96
CA LEU A 280 -0.13 -12.57 -6.25
C LEU A 280 0.65 -13.27 -5.13
N ILE A 281 1.66 -12.63 -4.53
CA ILE A 281 2.40 -13.19 -3.39
C ILE A 281 1.42 -13.49 -2.25
N ARG A 282 0.52 -12.54 -1.95
CA ARG A 282 -0.48 -12.71 -0.91
C ARG A 282 -1.53 -13.76 -1.26
N TRP A 283 -2.10 -13.66 -2.46
CA TRP A 283 -3.34 -14.35 -2.82
C TRP A 283 -3.12 -15.70 -3.52
N MET A 284 -2.00 -15.87 -4.20
CA MET A 284 -1.71 -17.06 -5.00
C MET A 284 -0.57 -17.91 -4.44
N ALA A 285 0.49 -17.31 -3.90
CA ALA A 285 1.55 -18.10 -3.30
C ALA A 285 1.05 -18.79 -2.02
N ASN A 286 1.57 -19.99 -1.74
CA ASN A 286 1.37 -20.64 -0.46
C ASN A 286 2.47 -20.17 0.50
N ASP A 287 2.09 -19.34 1.47
CA ASP A 287 2.96 -18.85 2.52
C ASP A 287 2.15 -18.57 3.82
N PRO A 288 1.89 -19.60 4.63
CA PRO A 288 1.12 -19.46 5.88
C PRO A 288 1.74 -18.47 6.85
N THR A 289 3.07 -18.43 6.94
CA THR A 289 3.79 -17.48 7.80
C THR A 289 3.59 -16.05 7.30
N GLY A 290 3.84 -15.79 6.01
CA GLY A 290 3.62 -14.47 5.44
C GLY A 290 2.17 -14.00 5.54
N GLN A 291 1.20 -14.91 5.49
CA GLN A 291 -0.21 -14.58 5.68
C GLN A 291 -0.54 -14.20 7.13
N ARG A 292 0.03 -14.90 8.13
CA ARG A 292 -0.09 -14.53 9.54
C ARG A 292 0.56 -13.17 9.79
N ASP A 293 1.77 -12.97 9.30
CA ASP A 293 2.49 -11.71 9.40
C ASP A 293 1.69 -10.55 8.78
N PHE A 294 1.00 -10.80 7.66
CA PHE A 294 0.11 -9.80 7.06
C PHE A 294 -1.06 -9.41 7.97
N ILE A 295 -1.70 -10.36 8.63
CA ILE A 295 -2.83 -10.07 9.50
C ILE A 295 -2.35 -9.30 10.72
N THR A 296 -1.28 -9.79 11.37
CA THR A 296 -0.63 -9.07 12.47
C THR A 296 -0.23 -7.65 12.05
N ALA A 297 0.34 -7.47 10.85
CA ALA A 297 0.71 -6.17 10.33
C ALA A 297 -0.49 -5.24 10.12
N THR A 298 -1.60 -5.78 9.62
CA THR A 298 -2.86 -5.05 9.38
C THR A 298 -3.49 -4.60 10.70
N ASP A 299 -3.47 -5.47 11.71
CA ASP A 299 -3.98 -5.19 13.05
C ASP A 299 -3.13 -4.12 13.73
N LEU A 300 -1.80 -4.27 13.70
CA LEU A 300 -0.88 -3.26 14.23
C LEU A 300 -1.04 -1.92 13.51
N ALA A 301 -1.15 -1.89 12.19
CA ALA A 301 -1.38 -0.64 11.44
C ALA A 301 -2.71 0.03 11.84
N SER A 302 -3.74 -0.77 12.14
CA SER A 302 -5.04 -0.28 12.59
C SER A 302 -4.96 0.24 14.03
N GLU A 303 -4.23 -0.43 14.91
CA GLU A 303 -3.99 0.00 16.29
C GLU A 303 -3.18 1.29 16.36
N THR A 304 -2.05 1.38 15.65
CA THR A 304 -1.22 2.60 15.58
C THR A 304 -2.03 3.82 15.14
N HIS A 305 -3.08 3.61 14.34
CA HIS A 305 -3.97 4.67 13.93
C HIS A 305 -5.03 5.04 14.98
N ARG A 306 -5.50 4.08 15.77
CA ARG A 306 -6.56 4.26 16.77
C ARG A 306 -6.03 4.74 18.13
N SER A 307 -4.79 4.39 18.47
CA SER A 307 -4.17 4.74 19.75
C SER A 307 -2.79 5.35 19.53
N GLU A 308 -2.40 6.27 20.43
CA GLU A 308 -1.00 6.63 20.62
C GLU A 308 -0.28 5.42 21.21
N SER A 309 0.06 4.46 20.35
CA SER A 309 0.85 3.31 20.75
C SER A 309 2.21 3.80 21.22
N ALA A 310 2.66 3.34 22.39
CA ALA A 310 3.92 3.76 22.95
C ALA A 310 5.08 3.31 22.03
N PRO A 311 6.06 4.17 21.71
CA PRO A 311 7.16 3.86 20.77
C PRO A 311 8.00 2.64 21.19
N ASP A 312 7.95 2.29 22.47
CA ASP A 312 8.64 1.18 23.13
C ASP A 312 7.82 -0.12 23.17
N ASP A 313 6.65 -0.17 22.51
CA ASP A 313 5.89 -1.42 22.38
C ASP A 313 6.76 -2.49 21.68
N PRO A 314 7.04 -3.63 22.34
CA PRO A 314 7.90 -4.67 21.81
C PRO A 314 7.40 -5.25 20.47
N ARG A 315 6.12 -5.07 20.14
CA ARG A 315 5.54 -5.48 18.85
C ARG A 315 6.13 -4.71 17.67
N PHE A 316 6.54 -3.45 17.84
CA PHE A 316 7.21 -2.67 16.78
C PHE A 316 8.72 -2.94 16.68
N MET A 317 9.28 -3.70 17.61
CA MET A 317 10.72 -4.03 17.63
C MET A 317 11.06 -5.28 16.80
N ARG A 318 10.06 -6.01 16.31
CA ARG A 318 10.21 -7.25 15.54
C ARG A 318 9.36 -7.20 14.28
N GLU A 319 9.71 -8.02 13.29
CA GLU A 319 8.81 -8.23 12.14
C GLU A 319 7.52 -8.95 12.58
N PRO A 320 6.36 -8.62 12.00
CA PRO A 320 6.16 -7.62 10.94
C PRO A 320 5.97 -6.18 11.47
N GLY A 321 5.86 -5.99 12.79
CA GLY A 321 5.53 -4.70 13.40
C GLY A 321 6.54 -3.59 13.13
N LYS A 322 7.83 -3.92 13.05
CA LYS A 322 8.88 -2.98 12.63
C LYS A 322 8.59 -2.39 11.25
N SER A 323 8.37 -3.24 10.24
CA SER A 323 8.05 -2.79 8.88
C SER A 323 6.79 -1.95 8.81
N VAL A 324 5.77 -2.29 9.61
CA VAL A 324 4.53 -1.51 9.71
C VAL A 324 4.79 -0.14 10.30
N PHE A 325 5.53 -0.07 11.40
CA PHE A 325 5.88 1.18 12.04
C PHE A 325 6.73 2.05 11.13
N GLU A 326 7.74 1.48 10.46
CA GLU A 326 8.57 2.20 9.48
C GLU A 326 7.75 2.72 8.30
N SER A 327 6.82 1.92 7.78
CA SER A 327 5.91 2.35 6.70
C SER A 327 4.98 3.48 7.16
N TYR A 328 4.48 3.38 8.40
CA TYR A 328 3.63 4.39 9.01
C TYR A 328 4.39 5.68 9.23
N MET A 329 5.58 5.60 9.84
CA MET A 329 6.48 6.73 10.01
C MET A 329 6.90 7.32 8.67
N ALA A 330 7.24 6.52 7.66
CA ALA A 330 7.54 7.04 6.33
C ALA A 330 6.34 7.81 5.76
N GLN A 331 5.12 7.32 5.95
CA GLN A 331 3.93 8.03 5.48
C GLN A 331 3.62 9.31 6.27
N GLN A 332 3.86 9.34 7.59
CA GLN A 332 3.68 10.55 8.39
C GLN A 332 4.82 11.55 8.10
N LEU A 333 6.07 11.10 8.21
CA LEU A 333 7.26 11.95 8.13
C LEU A 333 7.60 12.39 6.71
N LEU A 334 7.42 11.58 5.66
CA LEU A 334 7.64 12.08 4.28
C LEU A 334 6.54 13.04 3.84
N GLY A 335 5.36 12.96 4.45
CA GLY A 335 4.33 13.99 4.32
C GLY A 335 4.73 15.30 5.02
N CYS A 336 5.38 15.20 6.19
CA CYS A 336 5.79 16.35 7.00
C CYS A 336 7.20 16.90 6.72
N SER A 337 8.10 16.14 6.06
CA SER A 337 9.50 16.54 5.85
C SER A 337 9.65 17.78 4.98
N PHE A 338 8.62 18.10 4.20
CA PHE A 338 8.55 19.36 3.46
C PHE A 338 8.03 20.53 4.32
N GLU A 339 7.17 20.26 5.31
CA GLU A 339 6.60 21.26 6.24
C GLU A 339 7.64 21.78 7.24
N LEU A 340 8.69 20.99 7.52
CA LEU A 340 9.79 21.38 8.41
C LEU A 340 10.85 22.27 7.73
N GLY A 341 10.68 22.58 6.44
CA GLY A 341 11.55 23.49 5.68
C GLY A 341 13.02 23.03 5.57
N ASN A 342 13.80 23.80 4.80
CA ASN A 342 15.26 23.63 4.69
C ASN A 342 15.98 23.66 6.05
N GLU A 343 15.36 24.25 7.08
CA GLU A 343 15.93 24.36 8.43
C GLU A 343 16.16 22.99 9.09
N PHE A 344 15.35 21.97 8.78
CA PHE A 344 15.57 20.63 9.33
C PHE A 344 16.76 19.92 8.69
N GLN A 345 17.06 20.21 7.41
CA GLN A 345 18.29 19.75 6.75
C GLN A 345 19.53 20.53 7.23
N ASP A 346 19.38 21.82 7.54
CA ASP A 346 20.47 22.65 8.08
C ASP A 346 20.87 22.25 9.52
N ARG A 347 19.98 21.64 10.32
CA ARG A 347 20.31 21.12 11.66
C ARG A 347 21.23 19.90 11.65
N PHE A 348 21.34 19.19 10.53
CA PHE A 348 22.27 18.06 10.37
C PHE A 348 23.52 18.43 9.57
N ARG A 349 23.67 19.70 9.13
CA ARG A 349 24.97 20.17 8.64
C ARG A 349 25.93 20.31 9.82
N PRO A 350 27.15 19.77 9.73
CA PRO A 350 28.21 20.16 10.66
C PRO A 350 28.33 21.68 10.63
N PRO A 351 28.48 22.35 11.78
CA PRO A 351 28.66 23.80 11.80
C PRO A 351 29.85 24.16 10.92
N ASP A 352 29.59 24.98 9.89
CA ASP A 352 30.63 25.46 9.00
C ASP A 352 31.53 26.41 9.81
N ASN A 353 32.77 26.03 10.03
CA ASN A 353 33.74 26.78 10.85
C ASN A 353 34.14 28.14 10.22
N SER A 354 33.49 28.55 9.14
CA SER A 354 33.73 29.78 8.39
C SER A 354 33.02 31.00 9.01
N ASP A 355 31.97 30.83 9.81
CA ASP A 355 31.15 31.95 10.30
C ASP A 355 31.68 32.65 11.57
N PHE A 356 32.76 32.15 12.19
CA PHE A 356 33.29 32.75 13.42
C PHE A 356 34.27 33.92 13.20
N VAL A 357 34.60 34.29 11.96
CA VAL A 357 35.67 35.28 11.70
C VAL A 357 35.18 36.65 11.20
N SER A 358 33.88 36.85 10.96
CA SER A 358 33.40 38.08 10.28
C SER A 358 32.39 38.91 11.07
N ARG A 359 32.59 39.11 12.38
CA ARG A 359 31.89 40.17 13.14
C ARG A 359 32.85 41.02 13.96
N VAL A 360 33.64 41.83 13.26
CA VAL A 360 34.17 43.09 13.80
C VAL A 360 34.11 44.14 12.69
N ASN A 361 33.42 45.26 12.97
CA ASN A 361 33.26 46.49 12.16
C ASN A 361 32.24 46.37 11.00
N LEU A 362 31.34 47.32 10.73
CA LEU A 362 31.29 48.75 11.05
C LEU A 362 29.81 49.18 11.08
N ALA A 363 29.49 50.13 11.95
CA ALA A 363 28.22 50.85 11.98
C ALA A 363 28.11 51.82 10.77
N GLU A 364 26.92 51.93 10.17
CA GLU A 364 26.25 53.19 9.82
C GLU A 364 24.89 52.90 9.17
N ALA A 365 23.89 53.71 9.53
CA ALA A 365 22.49 53.62 9.10
C ALA A 365 22.16 54.74 8.07
N PRO A 366 20.89 55.01 7.72
CA PRO A 366 20.26 54.59 6.46
C PRO A 366 19.90 55.78 5.54
N GLN A 367 19.56 55.52 4.27
CA GLN A 367 18.71 56.43 3.51
C GLN A 367 17.63 55.70 2.72
N LEU A 368 16.38 56.10 3.02
CA LEU A 368 15.18 55.91 2.21
C LEU A 368 15.33 56.70 0.90
N ASP A 369 14.73 56.19 -0.17
CA ASP A 369 13.98 57.04 -1.09
C ASP A 369 12.76 56.29 -1.65
N PHE A 370 11.62 56.97 -1.56
CA PHE A 370 10.31 56.62 -2.09
C PHE A 370 10.17 57.24 -3.48
N ASP A 371 9.59 56.52 -4.45
CA ASP A 371 8.92 57.17 -5.58
C ASP A 371 7.65 56.39 -5.98
N PRO A 372 6.46 57.02 -5.93
CA PRO A 372 5.21 56.41 -6.32
C PRO A 372 4.79 56.84 -7.74
N SER A 373 4.46 55.89 -8.61
CA SER A 373 3.59 56.19 -9.75
C SER A 373 2.53 55.11 -9.94
N THR A 374 1.30 55.53 -9.67
CA THR A 374 0.04 54.82 -9.84
C THR A 374 -0.55 55.22 -11.18
N ALA A 375 -1.03 54.25 -11.98
CA ALA A 375 -1.91 54.54 -13.10
C ALA A 375 -2.95 53.43 -13.32
N TRP A 376 -4.13 53.65 -12.72
CA TRP A 376 -5.49 53.45 -13.25
C TRP A 376 -5.71 52.52 -14.46
N ILE A 377 -6.53 51.47 -14.28
CA ILE A 377 -7.43 50.97 -15.33
C ILE A 377 -8.83 50.72 -14.72
N GLN A 378 -9.82 51.29 -15.39
CA GLN A 378 -11.26 51.29 -15.09
C GLN A 378 -11.91 49.94 -15.39
N GLU A 379 -12.85 49.56 -14.52
CA GLU A 379 -13.85 48.51 -14.78
C GLU A 379 -14.96 49.03 -15.72
N ALA A 380 -15.45 48.14 -16.59
CA ALA A 380 -16.67 48.33 -17.36
C ALA A 380 -17.64 47.15 -17.10
N PRO A 381 -18.96 47.40 -16.98
CA PRO A 381 -19.93 46.39 -16.58
C PRO A 381 -20.57 45.70 -17.80
N ILE A 382 -20.99 44.44 -17.64
CA ILE A 382 -21.81 43.69 -18.62
C ILE A 382 -23.07 43.16 -17.91
N PRO A 383 -24.23 43.13 -18.61
CA PRO A 383 -25.55 43.25 -17.99
C PRO A 383 -26.26 41.92 -17.73
N VAL A 384 -27.18 41.98 -16.77
CA VAL A 384 -28.15 40.94 -16.41
C VAL A 384 -29.34 40.99 -17.37
N THR A 385 -29.79 39.82 -17.86
CA THR A 385 -31.18 39.60 -18.32
C THR A 385 -31.69 38.22 -17.87
N PRO A 386 -33.03 38.02 -17.76
CA PRO A 386 -33.62 37.08 -16.83
C PRO A 386 -34.23 35.81 -17.45
N SER A 387 -34.41 34.80 -16.59
CA SER A 387 -35.50 33.79 -16.49
C SER A 387 -35.95 33.02 -17.75
N ASP A 388 -35.96 31.69 -17.69
CA ASP A 388 -37.22 30.95 -17.60
C ASP A 388 -37.07 29.41 -17.42
N THR A 389 -37.79 28.92 -16.39
CA THR A 389 -38.50 27.63 -16.23
C THR A 389 -38.00 26.35 -16.90
N ALA A 390 -37.76 25.30 -16.09
CA ALA A 390 -38.71 24.20 -15.89
C ALA A 390 -38.06 23.04 -15.09
N GLU A 391 -38.64 22.71 -13.94
CA GLU A 391 -38.24 21.60 -13.07
C GLU A 391 -39.27 20.46 -13.22
N PRO A 392 -38.86 19.18 -13.38
CA PRO A 392 -39.75 18.07 -13.12
C PRO A 392 -39.32 17.23 -11.90
N ALA A 393 -40.23 17.20 -10.94
CA ALA A 393 -40.44 16.25 -9.85
C ALA A 393 -39.50 15.02 -9.77
N ARG A 394 -38.65 15.00 -8.74
CA ARG A 394 -37.91 13.80 -8.29
C ARG A 394 -38.73 13.06 -7.22
N LYS A 395 -39.09 11.80 -7.52
CA LYS A 395 -39.76 10.88 -6.59
C LYS A 395 -38.87 10.62 -5.38
N LYS A 396 -39.43 10.80 -4.17
CA LYS A 396 -38.82 10.40 -2.90
C LYS A 396 -38.72 8.87 -2.85
N ALA A 397 -37.50 8.34 -2.84
CA ALA A 397 -37.22 6.99 -2.37
C ALA A 397 -36.98 7.05 -0.85
N GLN A 398 -37.61 6.15 -0.11
CA GLN A 398 -37.41 5.96 1.33
C GLN A 398 -35.97 5.47 1.60
N PRO A 399 -35.32 5.88 2.70
CA PRO A 399 -34.05 5.31 3.10
C PRO A 399 -34.26 3.90 3.66
N LEU A 400 -33.56 2.94 3.08
CA LEU A 400 -33.32 1.62 3.67
C LEU A 400 -32.36 1.81 4.84
N ILE A 401 -32.85 1.51 6.04
CA ILE A 401 -32.09 1.46 7.29
C ILE A 401 -31.13 0.27 7.18
N PHE A 402 -29.82 0.55 7.28
CA PHE A 402 -28.76 -0.45 7.45
C PHE A 402 -28.37 -0.51 8.93
N ASP A 403 -28.16 -1.73 9.40
CA ASP A 403 -27.82 -2.11 10.78
C ASP A 403 -26.29 -2.30 10.84
N GLU A 404 -25.52 -1.20 10.81
CA GLU A 404 -24.04 -1.19 10.97
C GLU A 404 -23.60 -0.76 12.39
N ASP A 405 -24.53 -0.62 13.33
CA ASP A 405 -24.31 0.09 14.59
C ASP A 405 -23.66 -0.73 15.73
N SER A 406 -23.17 -1.96 15.50
CA SER A 406 -22.57 -2.73 16.61
C SER A 406 -21.05 -2.56 16.79
N PHE A 407 -20.37 -1.67 16.06
CA PHE A 407 -18.90 -1.52 16.17
C PHE A 407 -18.37 -0.10 16.36
N PHE A 408 -19.19 0.96 16.27
CA PHE A 408 -18.66 2.34 16.19
C PHE A 408 -19.21 3.39 17.17
N GLU A 409 -20.08 3.06 18.12
CA GLU A 409 -20.51 4.04 19.12
C GLU A 409 -19.62 4.04 20.37
N ASN A 410 -18.60 4.91 20.36
CA ASN A 410 -18.24 5.83 21.45
C ASN A 410 -16.81 6.33 21.24
N TRP A 411 -16.64 7.62 20.90
CA TRP A 411 -15.91 8.55 21.78
C TRP A 411 -15.97 9.98 21.24
N ASP A 412 -16.04 10.90 22.20
CA ASP A 412 -16.34 12.31 22.06
C ASP A 412 -15.09 13.17 21.76
N LYS A 413 -15.39 14.39 21.31
CA LYS A 413 -14.45 15.44 20.90
C LYS A 413 -13.68 16.00 22.11
N GLU A 414 -12.36 15.99 22.05
CA GLU A 414 -11.43 17.03 22.50
C GLU A 414 -10.05 16.42 22.71
N SER A 415 -9.04 16.86 21.93
CA SER A 415 -7.62 16.98 22.33
C SER A 415 -6.82 17.47 21.13
N ALA A 416 -6.43 18.74 21.19
CA ALA A 416 -5.32 19.29 20.41
C ALA A 416 -4.16 19.45 21.38
N PHE A 417 -2.94 18.99 21.10
CA PHE A 417 -1.72 19.59 21.67
C PHE A 417 -0.42 19.26 20.92
N ASN A 418 0.48 20.23 21.01
CA ASN A 418 1.90 20.27 20.63
C ASN A 418 2.72 19.11 21.20
N VAL A 419 3.74 18.67 20.45
CA VAL A 419 4.81 17.81 20.98
C VAL A 419 6.16 18.49 20.74
N ASP A 420 6.77 18.99 21.81
CA ASP A 420 8.21 19.27 21.87
C ASP A 420 8.94 17.94 22.12
N LEU A 421 9.69 17.47 21.13
CA LEU A 421 10.55 16.28 21.23
C LEU A 421 11.95 16.70 21.74
N VAL A 422 12.22 16.45 23.01
CA VAL A 422 13.57 16.52 23.60
C VAL A 422 14.22 15.14 23.47
N TRP A 423 15.26 15.02 22.65
CA TRP A 423 16.12 13.84 22.59
C TRP A 423 17.34 14.04 23.50
N THR A 424 17.53 13.15 24.48
CA THR A 424 18.78 13.04 25.24
C THR A 424 19.80 12.20 24.49
N LEU A 425 20.99 12.76 24.24
CA LEU A 425 22.16 12.09 23.65
C LEU A 425 22.68 10.94 24.54
N PRO A 426 23.19 9.84 23.97
CA PRO A 426 23.93 8.83 24.74
C PRO A 426 25.31 9.36 25.14
N ALA A 427 25.74 9.04 26.36
CA ALA A 427 27.06 9.39 26.89
C ALA A 427 28.19 8.65 26.16
N ASP A 428 29.28 9.37 25.87
CA ASP A 428 30.51 8.84 25.28
C ASP A 428 31.20 7.82 26.23
N PRO A 429 31.90 6.81 25.67
CA PRO A 429 32.67 5.86 26.47
C PRO A 429 33.99 6.48 26.93
N GLU A 430 34.21 6.49 28.26
CA GLU A 430 35.46 6.95 28.87
C GLU A 430 36.67 6.08 28.46
N ASP A 431 37.73 6.79 28.07
CA ASP A 431 39.11 6.32 27.97
C ASP A 431 39.56 5.62 29.27
N ASN A 432 40.03 4.37 29.16
CA ASN A 432 40.88 3.76 30.18
C ASN A 432 42.28 3.55 29.62
N ALA A 433 43.17 4.49 29.93
CA ALA A 433 44.62 4.34 29.88
C ALA A 433 45.18 4.55 31.30
N ALA A 434 45.50 3.44 31.99
CA ALA A 434 46.58 3.29 32.98
C ALA A 434 46.67 1.84 33.43
#